data_AF-D1J795-F1
#
_entry.id   AF-D1J795-F1
#
_cell.length_a   1.000
_cell.length_b   1.000
_cell.length_c   1.000
_cell.angle_alpha   90.00
_cell.angle_beta   90.00
_cell.angle_gamma   90.00
#
_symmetry.space_group_name_H-M   'P 1'
#
loop_
_entity.id
_entity.type
_entity.pdbx_description
1 polymer ?
#
loop_
_entity_poly.entity_id
_entity_poly.type
_entity_poly.pdbx_seq_one_letter_code
_entity_poly.pdbx_strand_id
1 'polypeptide(L)'
;MNSYIQYFASVSLNTDLFETNIINIILLLGILFVVIKKFLTENLTARKEKIVQGIENAETRLADSNKRYNEAKKQWSQMDIIIKEITQQMETTKQNVLKLKWDQGKDDLSKKFTTAIVVLRNRENKIFNDVTKEVSKKALNQVILKLKKQLGKVEQSAIVNMKITQLGE
;
A
#
# COMPACT_ATOMS: atom_id res chain seq x y z
N MET A 1 -47.39 -85.67 71.95
CA MET A 1 -46.94 -85.51 73.34
C MET A 1 -45.52 -84.95 73.29
N ASN A 2 -45.38 -83.69 73.73
CA ASN A 2 -44.20 -82.99 74.27
C ASN A 2 -42.86 -83.02 73.50
N SER A 3 -42.07 -81.96 73.37
CA SER A 3 -42.16 -80.54 73.78
C SER A 3 -40.89 -79.84 73.26
N TYR A 4 -41.00 -78.57 72.88
CA TYR A 4 -39.89 -77.69 72.48
C TYR A 4 -38.99 -77.31 73.67
N ILE A 5 -37.68 -77.12 73.44
CA ILE A 5 -36.85 -76.24 74.28
C ILE A 5 -36.03 -75.30 73.37
N GLN A 6 -36.17 -74.02 73.65
CA GLN A 6 -35.57 -72.85 73.01
C GLN A 6 -34.19 -72.58 73.64
N TYR A 7 -33.17 -72.29 72.82
CA TYR A 7 -31.86 -71.83 73.30
C TYR A 7 -31.81 -70.30 73.15
N PHE A 8 -31.85 -69.56 74.25
CA PHE A 8 -31.64 -68.11 74.23
C PHE A 8 -30.15 -67.81 74.36
N ALA A 9 -29.53 -67.28 73.30
CA ALA A 9 -28.21 -66.68 73.36
C ALA A 9 -28.33 -65.33 74.08
N SER A 10 -27.81 -65.23 75.30
CA SER A 10 -27.74 -63.98 76.04
C SER A 10 -26.65 -63.07 75.45
N VAL A 11 -27.04 -61.97 74.83
CA VAL A 11 -26.14 -60.86 74.49
C VAL A 11 -25.95 -60.02 75.74
N SER A 12 -24.73 -59.99 76.27
CA SER A 12 -24.32 -59.09 77.35
C SER A 12 -23.80 -57.78 76.75
N LEU A 13 -24.38 -56.65 77.16
CA LEU A 13 -23.89 -55.32 76.82
C LEU A 13 -22.76 -54.96 77.80
N ASN A 14 -21.53 -54.83 77.31
CA ASN A 14 -20.42 -54.32 78.11
C ASN A 14 -20.61 -52.81 78.31
N THR A 15 -20.77 -52.36 79.56
CA THR A 15 -21.01 -50.95 79.91
C THR A 15 -19.74 -50.11 80.06
N ASP A 16 -18.54 -50.67 79.82
CA ASP A 16 -17.27 -49.92 79.65
C ASP A 16 -17.21 -49.10 78.33
N LEU A 17 -18.36 -48.81 77.74
CA LEU A 17 -18.52 -47.95 76.56
C LEU A 17 -18.17 -46.48 76.85
N PHE A 18 -18.36 -46.04 78.09
CA PHE A 18 -18.30 -44.63 78.46
C PHE A 18 -16.90 -44.04 78.47
N GLU A 19 -15.88 -44.79 78.88
CA GLU A 19 -14.59 -44.18 79.21
C GLU A 19 -13.57 -44.23 78.05
N THR A 20 -13.52 -45.31 77.25
CA THR A 20 -12.51 -45.40 76.16
C THR A 20 -13.10 -45.20 74.75
N ASN A 21 -14.31 -45.72 74.47
CA ASN A 21 -14.87 -45.69 73.10
C ASN A 21 -15.59 -44.37 72.78
N ILE A 22 -16.39 -43.83 73.70
CA ILE A 22 -17.10 -42.56 73.49
C ILE A 22 -16.13 -41.39 73.39
N ILE A 23 -15.09 -41.34 74.24
CA ILE A 23 -14.07 -40.28 74.20
C ILE A 23 -13.32 -40.30 72.86
N ASN A 24 -12.94 -41.48 72.35
CA ASN A 24 -12.28 -41.60 71.04
C ASN A 24 -13.18 -41.16 69.87
N ILE A 25 -14.48 -41.51 69.91
CA ILE A 25 -15.45 -41.07 68.90
C ILE A 25 -15.64 -39.56 68.92
N ILE A 26 -15.77 -38.94 70.11
CA ILE A 26 -15.89 -37.47 70.23
C ILE A 26 -14.64 -36.79 69.71
N LEU A 27 -13.44 -37.31 70.02
CA LEU A 27 -12.18 -36.79 69.51
C LEU A 27 -12.10 -36.89 67.98
N LEU A 28 -12.47 -38.04 67.40
CA LEU A 28 -12.54 -38.24 65.95
C LEU A 28 -13.55 -37.30 65.28
N LEU A 29 -14.75 -37.14 65.86
CA LEU A 29 -15.77 -36.21 65.34
C LEU A 29 -15.31 -34.75 65.42
N GLY A 30 -14.62 -34.36 66.50
CA GLY A 30 -14.04 -33.03 66.64
C GLY A 30 -13.01 -32.72 65.55
N ILE A 31 -12.07 -33.64 65.30
CA ILE A 31 -11.08 -33.53 64.23
C ILE A 31 -11.77 -33.48 62.86
N LEU A 32 -12.72 -34.40 62.62
CA LEU A 32 -13.46 -34.48 61.36
C LEU A 32 -14.24 -33.20 61.06
N PHE A 33 -14.92 -32.63 62.05
CA PHE A 33 -15.68 -31.40 61.90
C PHE A 33 -14.80 -30.22 61.47
N VAL A 34 -13.62 -30.09 62.09
CA VAL A 34 -12.65 -29.03 61.75
C VAL A 34 -12.14 -29.19 60.31
N VAL A 35 -11.79 -30.40 59.90
CA VAL A 35 -11.26 -30.68 58.55
C VAL A 35 -12.34 -30.45 57.47
N ILE A 36 -13.55 -30.98 57.68
CA ILE A 36 -14.67 -30.83 56.73
C ILE A 36 -15.09 -29.35 56.62
N LYS A 37 -15.20 -28.65 57.75
CA LYS A 37 -15.56 -27.23 57.75
C LYS A 37 -14.53 -26.41 56.98
N LYS A 38 -13.23 -26.65 57.19
CA LYS A 38 -12.16 -25.95 56.48
C LYS A 38 -12.25 -26.19 54.96
N PHE A 39 -12.38 -27.44 54.53
CA PHE A 39 -12.50 -27.79 53.11
C PHE A 39 -13.74 -27.17 52.44
N LEU A 40 -14.91 -27.22 53.10
CA LEU A 40 -16.14 -26.61 52.60
C LEU A 40 -16.02 -25.09 52.51
N THR A 41 -15.45 -24.46 53.53
CA THR A 41 -15.29 -23.00 53.59
C THR A 41 -14.36 -22.53 52.49
N GLU A 42 -13.22 -23.19 52.29
CA GLU A 42 -12.27 -22.88 51.22
C GLU A 42 -12.91 -23.05 49.84
N ASN A 43 -13.62 -24.15 49.58
CA ASN A 43 -14.24 -24.40 48.27
C ASN A 43 -15.37 -23.40 47.96
N LEU A 44 -16.24 -23.12 48.94
CA LEU A 44 -17.34 -22.17 48.77
C LEU A 44 -16.82 -20.73 48.61
N THR A 45 -15.77 -20.36 49.36
CA THR A 45 -15.14 -19.04 49.25
C THR A 45 -14.47 -18.88 47.88
N ALA A 46 -13.71 -19.88 47.43
CA ALA A 46 -13.07 -19.87 46.12
C ALA A 46 -14.11 -19.81 44.97
N ARG A 47 -15.24 -20.52 45.09
CA ARG A 47 -16.34 -20.43 44.12
C ARG A 47 -16.98 -19.04 44.13
N LYS A 48 -17.26 -18.48 45.30
CA LYS A 48 -17.82 -17.13 45.43
C LYS A 48 -16.89 -16.10 44.79
N GLU A 49 -15.60 -16.15 45.09
CA GLU A 49 -14.60 -15.26 44.52
C GLU A 49 -14.54 -15.36 42.99
N LYS A 50 -14.52 -16.58 42.43
CA LYS A 50 -14.57 -16.78 40.97
C LYS A 50 -15.83 -16.20 40.32
N ILE A 51 -16.98 -16.32 40.97
CA ILE A 51 -18.24 -15.75 40.45
C ILE A 51 -18.17 -14.22 40.47
N VAL A 52 -17.71 -13.63 41.58
CA VAL A 52 -17.56 -12.17 41.70
C VAL A 52 -16.57 -11.64 40.65
N GLN A 53 -15.40 -12.25 40.54
CA GLN A 53 -14.42 -11.90 39.51
C GLN A 53 -14.99 -12.07 38.09
N GLY A 54 -15.79 -13.12 37.85
CA GLY A 54 -16.47 -13.32 36.57
C GLY A 54 -17.44 -12.20 36.22
N ILE A 55 -18.21 -11.71 37.20
CA ILE A 55 -19.13 -10.59 37.05
C ILE A 55 -18.37 -9.29 36.81
N GLU A 56 -17.38 -8.97 37.64
CA GLU A 56 -16.55 -7.75 37.51
C GLU A 56 -15.85 -7.69 36.15
N ASN A 57 -15.31 -8.82 35.68
CA ASN A 57 -14.71 -8.92 34.35
C ASN A 57 -15.73 -8.72 33.22
N ALA A 58 -16.94 -9.25 33.37
CA ALA A 58 -18.02 -9.07 32.41
C ALA A 58 -18.49 -7.61 32.34
N GLU A 59 -18.64 -6.96 33.49
CA GLU A 59 -18.98 -5.53 33.61
C GLU A 59 -17.91 -4.65 32.98
N THR A 60 -16.64 -4.91 33.29
CA THR A 60 -15.50 -4.19 32.70
C THR A 60 -15.47 -4.36 31.19
N ARG A 61 -15.65 -5.59 30.68
CA ARG A 61 -15.67 -5.86 29.23
C ARG A 61 -16.85 -5.17 28.53
N LEU A 62 -18.00 -5.09 29.19
CA LEU A 62 -19.17 -4.39 28.66
C LEU A 62 -18.93 -2.87 28.61
N ALA A 63 -18.38 -2.30 29.68
CA ALA A 63 -18.03 -0.88 29.73
C ALA A 63 -17.02 -0.49 28.64
N ASP A 64 -15.95 -1.28 28.48
CA ASP A 64 -14.94 -1.08 27.44
C ASP A 64 -15.52 -1.19 26.04
N SER A 65 -16.36 -2.20 25.80
CA SER A 65 -17.01 -2.38 24.50
C SER A 65 -17.96 -1.23 24.16
N ASN A 66 -18.72 -0.75 25.15
CA ASN A 66 -19.60 0.40 24.98
C ASN A 66 -18.81 1.70 24.73
N LYS A 67 -17.68 1.89 25.43
CA LYS A 67 -16.78 3.02 25.18
C LYS A 67 -16.26 3.01 23.75
N ARG A 68 -15.71 1.87 23.30
CA ARG A 68 -15.22 1.69 21.92
C ARG A 68 -16.33 1.91 20.88
N TYR A 69 -17.54 1.42 21.16
CA TYR A 69 -18.69 1.63 20.30
C TYR A 69 -19.04 3.12 20.16
N ASN A 70 -19.08 3.86 21.27
CA ASN A 70 -19.38 5.29 21.26
C ASN A 70 -18.29 6.10 20.55
N GLU A 71 -17.02 5.75 20.74
CA GLU A 71 -15.90 6.34 20.01
C GLU A 71 -16.02 6.09 18.51
N ALA A 72 -16.28 4.84 18.09
CA ALA A 72 -16.48 4.49 16.69
C ALA A 72 -17.69 5.20 16.08
N LYS A 73 -18.80 5.31 16.82
CA LYS A 73 -19.99 6.04 16.38
C LYS A 73 -19.71 7.53 16.18
N LYS A 74 -18.93 8.14 17.08
CA LYS A 74 -18.50 9.54 16.93
C LYS A 74 -17.62 9.73 15.71
N GLN A 75 -16.63 8.85 15.51
CA GLN A 75 -15.78 8.87 14.31
C GLN A 75 -16.60 8.69 13.03
N TRP A 76 -17.58 7.77 13.03
CA TRP A 76 -18.49 7.57 11.91
C TRP A 76 -19.30 8.83 11.57
N SER A 77 -19.83 9.52 12.59
CA SER A 77 -20.57 10.78 12.38
C SER A 77 -19.72 11.90 11.77
N GLN A 78 -18.39 11.85 11.95
CA GLN A 78 -17.45 12.81 11.37
C GLN A 78 -17.02 12.41 9.94
N MET A 79 -17.30 11.18 9.51
CA MET A 79 -16.88 10.66 8.21
C MET A 79 -17.53 11.43 7.05
N ASP A 80 -18.77 11.88 7.19
CA ASP A 80 -19.47 12.65 6.15
C ASP A 80 -18.74 13.96 5.80
N ILE A 81 -18.20 14.65 6.82
CA ILE A 81 -17.41 15.87 6.65
C ILE A 81 -16.12 15.56 5.89
N ILE A 82 -15.42 14.49 6.28
CA ILE A 82 -14.18 14.06 5.64
C ILE A 82 -14.45 13.66 4.18
N ILE A 83 -15.53 12.91 3.90
CA ILE A 83 -15.93 12.52 2.55
C ILE A 83 -16.21 13.77 1.70
N LYS A 84 -16.91 14.75 2.26
CA LYS A 84 -17.20 16.01 1.57
C LYS A 84 -15.91 16.78 1.25
N GLU A 85 -14.98 16.86 2.20
CA GLU A 85 -13.69 17.51 2.00
C GLU A 85 -12.85 16.80 0.93
N ILE A 86 -12.75 15.47 0.99
CA ILE A 86 -12.05 14.66 -0.02
C ILE A 86 -12.67 14.88 -1.40
N THR A 87 -14.01 14.91 -1.50
CA THR A 87 -14.70 15.13 -2.77
C THR A 87 -14.42 16.52 -3.34
N GLN A 88 -14.42 17.55 -2.50
CA GLN A 88 -14.09 18.91 -2.91
C GLN A 88 -12.62 19.06 -3.34
N GLN A 89 -11.70 18.46 -2.60
CA GLN A 89 -10.28 18.42 -2.97
C GLN A 89 -10.07 17.66 -4.29
N MET A 90 -10.79 16.55 -4.50
CA MET A 90 -10.73 15.79 -5.74
C MET A 90 -11.18 16.61 -6.95
N GLU A 91 -12.30 17.33 -6.85
CA GLU A 91 -12.79 18.17 -7.94
C GLU A 91 -11.80 19.31 -8.24
N THR A 92 -11.25 19.95 -7.21
CA THR A 92 -10.25 21.02 -7.37
C THR A 92 -8.99 20.48 -8.06
N THR A 93 -8.47 19.34 -7.60
CA THR A 93 -7.30 18.69 -8.19
C THR A 93 -7.56 18.28 -9.64
N LYS A 94 -8.73 17.73 -9.95
CA LYS A 94 -9.13 17.38 -11.31
C LYS A 94 -9.09 18.61 -12.24
N GLN A 95 -9.69 19.72 -11.83
CA GLN A 95 -9.67 20.96 -12.62
C GLN A 95 -8.26 21.48 -12.83
N ASN A 96 -7.42 21.47 -11.79
CA ASN A 96 -6.03 21.91 -11.89
C ASN A 96 -5.20 21.01 -12.82
N VAL A 97 -5.35 19.68 -12.73
CA VAL A 97 -4.65 18.73 -13.60
C VAL A 97 -5.08 18.91 -15.05
N LEU A 98 -6.38 19.08 -15.32
CA LEU A 98 -6.89 19.34 -16.67
C LEU A 98 -6.31 20.63 -17.25
N LYS A 99 -6.31 21.72 -16.47
CA LYS A 99 -5.73 23.01 -16.88
C LYS A 99 -4.23 22.88 -17.17
N LEU A 100 -3.47 22.26 -16.26
CA LEU A 100 -2.04 22.03 -16.45
C LEU A 100 -1.75 21.21 -17.70
N LYS A 101 -2.51 20.13 -17.94
CA LYS A 101 -2.36 19.30 -19.15
C LYS A 101 -2.70 20.06 -20.41
N TRP A 102 -3.73 20.90 -20.38
CA TRP A 102 -4.09 21.77 -21.49
C TRP A 102 -2.99 22.77 -21.82
N ASP A 103 -2.48 23.48 -20.81
CA ASP A 103 -1.42 24.47 -20.97
C ASP A 103 -0.11 23.83 -21.45
N GLN A 104 0.25 22.67 -20.89
CA GLN A 104 1.39 21.86 -21.36
C GLN A 104 1.22 21.43 -22.82
N GLY A 105 0.05 20.90 -23.18
CA GLY A 105 -0.23 20.48 -24.56
C GLY A 105 -0.15 21.63 -25.55
N LYS A 106 -0.63 22.83 -25.16
CA LYS A 106 -0.54 24.04 -25.96
C LYS A 106 0.91 24.50 -26.17
N ASP A 107 1.72 24.52 -25.10
CA ASP A 107 3.12 24.90 -25.16
C ASP A 107 3.95 23.91 -26.00
N ASP A 108 3.76 22.61 -25.78
CA ASP A 108 4.42 21.55 -26.57
C ASP A 108 4.07 21.66 -28.05
N LEU A 109 2.79 21.92 -28.38
CA LEU A 109 2.36 22.11 -29.76
C LEU A 109 3.02 23.34 -30.39
N SER A 110 3.06 24.46 -29.66
CA SER A 110 3.71 25.70 -30.11
C SER A 110 5.20 25.50 -30.39
N LYS A 111 5.90 24.81 -29.49
CA LYS A 111 7.32 24.45 -29.66
C LYS A 111 7.51 23.56 -30.88
N LYS A 112 6.69 22.52 -31.04
CA LYS A 112 6.73 21.63 -32.21
C LYS A 112 6.53 22.39 -33.53
N PHE A 113 5.57 23.32 -33.59
CA PHE A 113 5.38 24.14 -34.79
C PHE A 113 6.57 25.06 -35.05
N THR A 114 7.11 25.70 -34.02
CA THR A 114 8.30 26.56 -34.14
C THR A 114 9.50 25.76 -34.67
N THR A 115 9.75 24.59 -34.10
CA THR A 115 10.80 23.68 -34.58
C THR A 115 10.54 23.23 -36.01
N ALA A 116 9.31 22.86 -36.36
CA ALA A 116 8.95 22.44 -37.71
C ALA A 116 9.22 23.55 -38.74
N ILE A 117 8.88 24.80 -38.43
CA ILE A 117 9.15 25.96 -39.30
C ILE A 117 10.66 26.15 -39.50
N VAL A 118 11.46 26.06 -38.43
CA VAL A 118 12.93 26.16 -38.52
C VAL A 118 13.51 25.03 -39.38
N VAL A 119 13.06 23.79 -39.15
CA VAL A 119 13.49 22.63 -39.94
C VAL A 119 13.11 22.78 -41.41
N LEU A 120 11.89 23.24 -41.71
CA LEU A 120 11.43 23.48 -43.08
C LEU A 120 12.30 24.52 -43.79
N ARG A 121 12.56 25.67 -43.16
CA ARG A 121 13.43 26.72 -43.72
C ARG A 121 14.86 26.23 -43.97
N ASN A 122 15.43 25.48 -43.03
CA ASN A 122 16.76 24.90 -43.20
C ASN A 122 16.79 23.91 -44.37
N ARG A 123 15.72 23.12 -44.55
CA ARG A 123 15.60 22.17 -45.64
C ARG A 123 15.38 22.86 -46.98
N GLU A 124 14.59 23.92 -47.02
CA GLU A 124 14.39 24.78 -48.19
C GLU A 124 15.71 25.37 -48.68
N ASN A 125 16.47 26.02 -47.79
CA ASN A 125 17.79 26.56 -48.11
C ASN A 125 18.76 25.49 -48.62
N LYS A 126 18.75 24.30 -48.01
CA LYS A 126 19.57 23.18 -48.46
C LYS A 126 19.19 22.73 -49.87
N ILE A 127 17.90 22.51 -50.13
CA ILE A 127 17.40 22.12 -51.45
C ILE A 127 17.75 23.19 -52.49
N PHE A 128 17.55 24.47 -52.19
CA PHE A 128 17.90 25.57 -53.08
C PHE A 128 19.38 25.56 -53.47
N ASN A 129 20.27 25.39 -52.48
CA ASN A 129 21.71 25.30 -52.71
C ASN A 129 22.09 24.06 -53.53
N ASP A 130 21.49 22.91 -53.23
CA ASP A 130 21.75 21.65 -53.94
C ASP A 130 21.30 21.75 -55.41
N VAL A 131 20.11 22.32 -55.67
CA VAL A 131 19.60 22.58 -57.02
C VAL A 131 20.51 23.56 -57.77
N THR A 132 20.91 24.67 -57.13
CA THR A 132 21.78 25.68 -57.75
C THR A 132 23.13 25.10 -58.16
N LYS A 133 23.73 24.25 -57.32
CA LYS A 133 24.97 23.53 -57.64
C LYS A 133 24.79 22.60 -58.84
N GLU A 134 23.72 21.81 -58.87
CA GLU A 134 23.46 20.89 -59.98
C GLU A 134 23.19 21.60 -61.31
N VAL A 135 22.44 22.70 -61.28
CA VAL A 135 22.23 23.56 -62.46
C VAL A 135 23.57 24.15 -62.93
N SER A 136 24.36 24.72 -62.01
CA SER A 136 25.68 25.29 -62.33
C SER A 136 26.62 24.26 -62.95
N LYS A 137 26.65 23.05 -62.40
CA LYS A 137 27.43 21.91 -62.91
C LYS A 137 26.99 21.53 -64.33
N LYS A 138 25.68 21.42 -64.59
CA LYS A 138 25.16 21.13 -65.94
C LYS A 138 25.49 22.25 -66.93
N ALA A 139 25.36 23.50 -66.52
CA ALA A 139 25.71 24.66 -67.36
C ALA A 139 27.21 24.67 -67.71
N LEU A 140 28.08 24.49 -66.71
CA LEU A 140 29.54 24.35 -66.92
C LEU A 140 29.87 23.20 -67.86
N ASN A 141 29.24 22.04 -67.68
CA ASN A 141 29.43 20.90 -68.58
C ASN A 141 29.01 21.22 -70.02
N GLN A 142 27.90 21.94 -70.23
CA GLN A 142 27.49 22.37 -71.56
C GLN A 142 28.49 23.37 -72.18
N VAL A 143 28.99 24.33 -71.39
CA VAL A 143 30.02 25.28 -71.83
C VAL A 143 31.29 24.53 -72.23
N ILE A 144 31.76 23.58 -71.41
CA ILE A 144 32.93 22.74 -71.73
C ILE A 144 32.70 21.96 -73.04
N LEU A 145 31.52 21.39 -73.24
CA LEU A 145 31.20 20.66 -74.48
C LEU A 145 31.18 21.58 -75.72
N LYS A 146 30.63 22.79 -75.60
CA LYS A 146 30.65 23.78 -76.69
C LYS A 146 32.07 24.27 -76.99
N LEU A 147 32.84 24.62 -75.96
CA LEU A 147 34.24 25.02 -76.08
C LEU A 147 35.07 23.91 -76.75
N LYS A 148 34.92 22.64 -76.34
CA LYS A 148 35.60 21.51 -77.00
C LYS A 148 35.24 21.34 -78.48
N LYS A 149 34.01 21.69 -78.89
CA LYS A 149 33.57 21.63 -80.29
C LYS A 149 34.00 22.84 -81.12
N GLN A 150 34.16 24.01 -80.50
CA GLN A 150 34.37 25.29 -81.19
C GLN A 150 35.79 25.86 -81.07
N LEU A 151 36.63 25.42 -80.12
CA LEU A 151 38.04 25.85 -80.07
C LEU A 151 38.87 25.14 -81.14
N GLY A 152 39.09 25.82 -82.27
CA GLY A 152 40.11 25.47 -83.25
C GLY A 152 41.51 25.92 -82.81
N LYS A 153 42.52 25.64 -83.64
CA LYS A 153 43.92 26.03 -83.39
C LYS A 153 44.11 27.55 -83.28
N VAL A 154 43.27 28.33 -83.95
CA VAL A 154 43.38 29.81 -83.96
C VAL A 154 42.90 30.40 -82.64
N GLU A 155 41.72 29.99 -82.15
CA GLU A 155 41.21 30.45 -80.85
C GLU A 155 42.11 30.00 -79.70
N GLN A 156 42.66 28.78 -79.75
CA GLN A 156 43.60 28.28 -78.76
C GLN A 156 44.89 29.11 -78.69
N SER A 157 45.50 29.42 -79.84
CA SER A 157 46.72 30.25 -79.89
C SER A 157 46.47 31.69 -79.42
N ALA A 158 45.29 32.26 -79.71
CA ALA A 158 44.92 33.58 -79.21
C ALA A 158 44.78 33.60 -77.68
N ILE A 159 44.15 32.58 -77.09
CA ILE A 159 44.03 32.45 -75.63
C ILE A 159 45.41 32.26 -74.99
N VAL A 160 46.29 31.45 -75.59
CA VAL A 160 47.66 31.24 -75.09
C VAL A 160 48.46 32.53 -75.13
N ASN A 161 48.43 33.27 -76.25
CA ASN A 161 49.12 34.56 -76.33
C ASN A 161 48.58 35.56 -75.31
N MET A 162 47.26 35.66 -75.14
CA MET A 162 46.66 36.57 -74.15
C MET A 162 47.09 36.22 -72.71
N LYS A 163 47.16 34.93 -72.38
CA LYS A 163 47.70 34.46 -71.09
C LYS A 163 49.19 34.74 -70.92
N ILE A 164 49.99 34.60 -71.97
CA ILE A 164 51.42 34.94 -71.95
C ILE A 164 51.60 36.45 -71.70
N THR A 165 50.78 37.30 -72.32
CA THR A 165 50.81 38.75 -72.09
C THR A 165 50.44 39.10 -70.64
N GLN A 166 49.40 38.47 -70.08
CA GLN A 166 48.99 38.69 -68.67
C GLN A 166 50.01 38.17 -67.63
N LEU A 167 50.95 37.30 -68.01
CA LEU A 167 52.00 36.78 -67.14
C LEU A 167 53.35 37.48 -67.36
N GLY A 168 53.47 38.26 -68.44
CA GLY A 168 54.65 39.06 -68.77
C GLY A 168 54.59 40.51 -68.26
N GLU A 169 53.41 40.95 -67.80
CA GLU A 169 53.25 42.06 -66.84
C GLU A 169 53.36 41.53 -65.39
#